data_AF-A0A1H6CWR6-F1
#
_entry.id   AF-A0A1H6CWR6-F1
#
_cell.length_a   1.000
_cell.length_b   1.000
_cell.length_c   1.000
_cell.angle_alpha   90.00
_cell.angle_beta   90.00
_cell.angle_gamma   90.00
#
_symmetry.space_group_name_H-M   'P 1'
#
loop_
_entity.id
_entity.type
_entity.pdbx_description
1 polymer ?
#
loop_
_entity_poly.entity_id
_entity_poly.type
_entity_poly.pdbx_seq_one_letter_code
_entity_poly.pdbx_strand_id
1 'polypeptide(L)'
;MGRILWKALSAGLCGLLLGPLLAILMVVAAMIFDPKCGVGDSGGCAMGLVTAPLAIALPSFGLFFMISLVHSLWQRRPTNPASAIKRLRSWGREE
;
A
#
# COMPACT_ATOMS: atom_id res chain seq x y z
N MET A 1 4.68 12.64 -15.46
CA MET A 1 5.03 11.60 -14.46
C MET A 1 4.88 12.08 -13.00
N GLY A 2 5.38 13.27 -12.63
CA GLY A 2 5.38 13.74 -11.22
C GLY A 2 4.05 13.64 -10.47
N ARG A 3 2.93 14.04 -11.08
CA ARG A 3 1.59 13.93 -10.46
C ARG A 3 1.19 12.48 -10.12
N ILE A 4 1.63 11.50 -10.91
CA ILE A 4 1.35 10.07 -10.66
C ILE A 4 2.15 9.61 -9.46
N LEU A 5 3.46 9.91 -9.45
CA LEU A 5 4.34 9.55 -8.34
C LEU A 5 3.85 10.18 -7.03
N TRP A 6 3.46 11.45 -7.05
CA TRP A 6 2.95 12.13 -5.86
C TRP A 6 1.67 11.48 -5.31
N LYS A 7 0.73 11.12 -6.21
CA LYS A 7 -0.49 10.42 -5.82
C LYS A 7 -0.21 9.03 -5.27
N ALA A 8 0.74 8.30 -5.86
CA ALA A 8 1.16 6.99 -5.36
C ALA A 8 1.84 7.12 -3.99
N LEU A 9 2.74 8.10 -3.81
CA LEU A 9 3.43 8.37 -2.55
C LEU A 9 2.45 8.73 -1.43
N SER A 10 1.48 9.62 -1.71
CA SER A 10 0.43 10.00 -0.76
C SER A 10 -0.44 8.80 -0.36
N ALA A 11 -0.78 7.93 -1.31
CA ALA A 11 -1.49 6.68 -1.00
C ALA A 11 -0.64 5.74 -0.14
N GLY A 12 0.65 5.58 -0.47
CA GLY A 12 1.59 4.80 0.33
C GLY A 12 1.70 5.32 1.77
N LEU A 13 1.85 6.64 1.95
CA LEU A 13 1.87 7.29 3.27
C LEU A 13 0.58 7.03 4.06
N CYS A 14 -0.57 7.03 3.39
CA CYS A 14 -1.84 6.64 4.00
C CYS A 14 -1.80 5.17 4.46
N GLY A 15 -1.27 4.27 3.63
CA GLY A 15 -1.04 2.87 4.01
C GLY A 15 -0.07 2.70 5.18
N LEU A 16 0.97 3.52 5.27
CA LEU A 16 1.94 3.55 6.37
C LEU A 16 1.30 3.93 7.71
N LEU A 17 0.22 4.71 7.69
CA LEU A 17 -0.56 5.07 8.88
C LEU A 17 -1.64 4.02 9.19
N LEU A 18 -2.41 3.62 8.17
CA LEU A 18 -3.53 2.71 8.32
C LEU A 18 -3.12 1.29 8.71
N GLY A 19 -2.02 0.78 8.14
CA GLY A 19 -1.54 -0.58 8.44
C GLY A 19 -1.20 -0.78 9.92
N PRO A 20 -0.28 0.03 10.49
CA PRO A 20 0.03 -0.01 11.92
C PRO A 20 -1.19 0.20 12.81
N LEU A 21 -2.08 1.13 12.45
CA LEU A 21 -3.32 1.37 13.20
C LEU A 21 -4.20 0.12 13.24
N LEU A 22 -4.43 -0.53 12.10
CA LEU A 22 -5.21 -1.77 12.03
C LEU A 22 -4.53 -2.92 12.78
N ALA A 23 -3.21 -3.01 12.76
CA ALA A 23 -2.47 -4.01 13.54
C ALA A 23 -2.66 -3.80 15.05
N ILE A 24 -2.61 -2.56 15.54
CA ILE A 24 -2.92 -2.26 16.94
C ILE A 24 -4.34 -2.70 17.29
N LEU A 25 -5.32 -2.32 16.48
CA LEU A 25 -6.73 -2.70 16.71
C LEU A 25 -6.91 -4.23 16.74
N MET A 26 -6.23 -4.96 15.85
CA MET A 26 -6.23 -6.42 15.84
C MET A 26 -5.61 -7.02 17.10
N VAL A 27 -4.47 -6.51 17.56
CA VAL A 27 -3.82 -7.00 18.79
C VAL A 27 -4.69 -6.70 20.01
N VAL A 28 -5.29 -5.51 20.10
CA VAL A 28 -6.22 -5.15 21.17
C VAL A 28 -7.45 -6.06 21.15
N ALA A 29 -8.01 -6.34 19.97
CA ALA A 29 -9.11 -7.29 19.84
C ALA A 29 -8.68 -8.69 20.32
N ALA A 30 -7.50 -9.16 19.92
CA ALA A 30 -6.96 -10.44 20.38
C ALA A 30 -6.81 -10.48 21.91
N MET A 31 -6.34 -9.41 22.54
CA MET A 31 -6.25 -9.33 24.01
C MET A 31 -7.60 -9.43 24.72
N ILE A 32 -8.67 -8.91 24.11
CA ILE A 32 -10.02 -8.93 24.70
C ILE A 32 -10.69 -10.29 24.51
N PHE A 33 -10.49 -10.92 23.35
CA PHE A 33 -11.22 -12.12 22.96
C PHE A 33 -10.44 -13.44 23.17
N ASP A 34 -9.11 -13.39 23.30
CA ASP A 34 -8.28 -14.59 23.50
C ASP A 34 -7.88 -14.74 24.98
N PRO A 35 -8.37 -15.79 25.68
CA PRO A 35 -8.03 -16.04 27.09
C PRO A 35 -6.54 -16.38 27.30
N LYS A 36 -5.76 -16.64 26.24
CA LYS A 36 -4.31 -16.85 26.31
C LYS A 36 -3.53 -15.56 26.52
N CYS A 37 -4.08 -14.41 26.15
CA CYS A 37 -3.44 -13.10 26.31
C CYS A 37 -3.58 -12.54 27.75
N GLY A 38 -3.39 -13.40 28.76
CA GLY A 38 -3.60 -13.09 30.18
C GLY A 38 -2.34 -12.62 30.94
N VAL A 39 -2.49 -12.48 32.26
CA VAL A 39 -1.40 -12.05 33.16
C VAL A 39 -0.18 -12.98 33.06
N GLY A 40 1.00 -12.41 32.82
CA GLY A 40 2.25 -13.16 32.62
C GLY A 40 2.71 -13.28 31.16
N ASP A 41 1.93 -12.78 30.21
CA ASP A 41 2.30 -12.82 28.78
C ASP A 41 3.24 -11.68 28.37
N SER A 42 4.49 -11.74 28.83
CA SER A 42 5.51 -10.71 28.56
C SER A 42 6.03 -10.71 27.11
N GLY A 43 5.93 -11.85 26.42
CA GLY A 43 6.48 -12.06 25.08
C GLY A 43 5.45 -12.31 23.97
N GLY A 44 4.19 -12.60 24.31
CA GLY A 44 3.12 -12.84 23.35
C GLY A 44 2.36 -11.56 23.00
N CYS A 45 1.09 -11.48 23.38
CA CYS A 45 0.16 -10.45 22.93
C CYS A 45 0.64 -9.04 23.32
N ALA A 46 1.25 -8.87 24.49
CA ALA A 46 1.80 -7.59 24.94
C ALA A 46 2.94 -7.09 24.02
N MET A 47 3.84 -7.98 23.61
CA MET A 47 4.91 -7.65 22.66
C MET A 47 4.35 -7.44 21.24
N GLY A 48 3.22 -8.08 20.92
CA GLY A 48 2.45 -7.89 19.69
C GLY A 48 2.03 -6.43 19.46
N LEU A 49 1.75 -5.67 20.53
CA LEU A 49 1.36 -4.25 20.42
C LEU A 49 2.44 -3.37 19.77
N VAL A 50 3.70 -3.77 19.87
CA VAL A 50 4.84 -3.04 19.30
C VAL A 50 5.34 -3.71 18.02
N THR A 51 5.48 -5.03 18.04
CA THR A 51 6.07 -5.79 16.93
C THR A 51 5.16 -5.87 15.72
N ALA A 52 3.85 -6.07 15.89
CA ALA A 52 2.93 -6.22 14.76
C ALA A 52 2.79 -4.92 13.94
N PRO A 53 2.62 -3.73 14.56
CA PRO A 53 2.58 -2.47 13.81
C PRO A 53 3.89 -2.16 13.07
N LEU A 54 5.04 -2.45 13.70
CA LEU A 54 6.35 -2.27 13.05
C LEU A 54 6.54 -3.22 11.87
N ALA A 55 6.16 -4.50 12.03
CA ALA A 55 6.28 -5.49 10.97
C ALA A 55 5.39 -5.17 9.76
N ILE A 56 4.20 -4.59 9.97
CA ILE A 56 3.25 -4.30 8.90
C ILE A 56 3.45 -2.93 8.23
N ALA A 57 4.16 -1.99 8.87
CA ALA A 57 4.28 -0.60 8.40
C ALA A 57 4.82 -0.47 6.96
N LEU A 58 5.96 -1.10 6.67
CA LEU A 58 6.55 -1.07 5.33
C LEU A 58 5.73 -1.87 4.31
N PRO A 59 5.24 -3.10 4.62
CA PRO A 59 4.32 -3.82 3.75
C PRO A 59 3.06 -3.03 3.38
N SER A 60 2.42 -2.35 4.34
CA SER A 60 1.20 -1.60 4.09
C SER A 60 1.45 -0.37 3.22
N PHE A 61 2.58 0.34 3.43
CA PHE A 61 3.04 1.38 2.51
C PHE A 61 3.20 0.84 1.09
N GLY A 62 3.96 -0.26 0.94
CA GLY A 62 4.25 -0.85 -0.37
C GLY A 62 2.98 -1.26 -1.11
N LEU A 63 2.04 -1.87 -0.41
CA LEU A 63 0.76 -2.32 -0.97
C LEU A 63 -0.08 -1.14 -1.48
N PHE A 64 -0.27 -0.10 -0.67
CA PHE A 64 -1.05 1.07 -1.08
C PHE A 64 -0.37 1.87 -2.20
N PHE A 65 0.96 2.03 -2.11
CA PHE A 65 1.75 2.68 -3.15
C PHE A 65 1.62 1.94 -4.48
N MET A 66 1.81 0.62 -4.49
CA MET A 66 1.72 -0.21 -5.70
C MET A 66 0.32 -0.18 -6.31
N ILE A 67 -0.73 -0.33 -5.49
CA ILE A 67 -2.12 -0.27 -5.98
C ILE A 67 -2.39 1.09 -6.63
N SER A 68 -2.01 2.19 -5.97
CA SER A 68 -2.24 3.55 -6.50
C SER A 68 -1.43 3.82 -7.77
N LEU A 69 -0.19 3.32 -7.83
CA LEU A 69 0.67 3.43 -9.01
C LEU A 69 0.08 2.66 -10.20
N VAL A 70 -0.23 1.38 -10.01
CA VAL A 70 -0.80 0.51 -11.05
C VAL A 70 -2.13 1.07 -11.53
N HIS A 71 -3.01 1.48 -10.62
CA HIS A 71 -4.29 2.07 -10.97
C HIS A 71 -4.12 3.38 -11.76
N SER A 72 -3.20 4.26 -11.34
CA SER A 72 -2.93 5.51 -12.04
C SER A 72 -2.32 5.30 -13.43
N LEU A 73 -1.51 4.25 -13.61
CA LEU A 73 -0.97 3.86 -14.92
C LEU A 73 -2.06 3.22 -15.79
N TRP A 74 -2.93 2.41 -15.20
CA TRP A 74 -4.06 1.81 -15.90
C TRP A 74 -5.00 2.88 -16.44
N GLN A 75 -5.36 3.88 -15.63
CA GLN A 75 -6.23 4.99 -16.05
C GLN A 75 -5.65 5.82 -17.20
N ARG A 76 -4.34 5.77 -17.42
CA ARG A 76 -3.67 6.45 -18.53
C ARG A 76 -3.50 5.59 -19.78
N ARG A 77 -3.94 4.33 -19.76
CA ARG A 77 -3.91 3.50 -20.97
C ARG A 77 -4.79 4.14 -22.04
N PRO A 78 -4.30 4.29 -23.28
CA PRO A 78 -5.10 4.83 -24.37
C PRO A 78 -6.25 3.88 -24.68
N THR A 79 -7.46 4.43 -24.85
CA THR A 79 -8.68 3.67 -25.20
C THR A 79 -8.50 2.86 -26.50
N ASN A 80 -7.61 3.30 -27.39
CA ASN A 80 -7.25 2.58 -28.60
C ASN A 80 -5.72 2.41 -28.71
N PRO A 81 -5.15 1.28 -28.26
CA PRO A 81 -3.71 1.07 -28.27
C PRO A 81 -3.14 1.00 -29.69
N ALA A 82 -3.93 0.56 -30.68
CA ALA A 82 -3.48 0.45 -32.07
C ALA A 82 -3.21 1.82 -32.72
N SER A 83 -4.03 2.83 -32.43
CA SER A 83 -3.81 4.20 -32.92
C SER A 83 -2.63 4.88 -32.21
N ALA A 84 -2.45 4.62 -30.91
CA ALA A 84 -1.30 5.10 -30.15
C ALA A 84 0.02 4.50 -30.68
N ILE A 85 0.05 3.20 -31.00
CA ILE A 85 1.22 2.54 -31.58
C ILE A 85 1.50 3.06 -33.00
N LYS A 86 0.47 3.26 -33.84
CA LYS A 86 0.66 3.89 -35.17
C LYS A 86 1.25 5.29 -35.06
N ARG A 87 0.77 6.11 -34.13
CA ARG A 87 1.25 7.48 -33.89
C ARG A 87 2.71 7.49 -33.39
N LEU A 88 3.08 6.56 -32.51
CA LEU A 88 4.47 6.39 -32.05
C LEU A 88 5.38 5.93 -33.19
N ARG A 89 4.89 5.04 -34.08
CA ARG A 89 5.64 4.58 -35.25
C ARG A 89 5.86 5.66 -36.30
N SER A 90 4.94 6.62 -36.44
CA SER A 90 5.10 7.76 -37.34
C SER A 90 5.87 8.93 -36.73
N TRP A 91 6.16 8.89 -35.42
CA TRP A 91 6.88 9.96 -34.72
C TRP A 91 8.36 9.90 -35.12
N GLY A 92 8.85 10.93 -35.82
CA GLY A 92 10.19 10.96 -36.42
C GLY A 92 10.23 10.70 -37.93
N ARG A 93 9.05 10.59 -38.58
CA ARG A 93 8.92 10.51 -40.04
C ARG A 93 8.35 11.84 -40.56
N GLU A 94 9.07 12.92 -40.28
CA GLU A 94 8.84 14.23 -40.88
C GLU A 94 9.92 14.44 -41.94
N GLU A 95 9.56 14.13 -43.19
CA GLU A 95 10.18 14.68 -44.41
C GLU A 95 9.13 15.57 -45.08
#